data_AF-A0A845PZC1-F1
#
_entry.id   AF-A0A845PZC1-F1
#
_cell.length_a   1.000
_cell.length_b   1.000
_cell.length_c   1.000
_cell.angle_alpha   90.00
_cell.angle_beta   90.00
_cell.angle_gamma   90.00
#
_symmetry.space_group_name_H-M   'P 1'
#
loop_
_entity.id
_entity.type
_entity.pdbx_description
1 polymer ?
#
loop_
_entity_poly.entity_id
_entity_poly.type
_entity_poly.pdbx_seq_one_letter_code
_entity_poly.pdbx_strand_id
1 'polypeptide(L)' 'MHKIWIIERTFAWFDNHRRLCRIYELLIENEEEMVKVPAIKNLLN' A
#
# COMPACT_ATOMS: atom_id res chain seq x y z
N MET A 1 -10.17 8.53 -10.99
CA MET A 1 -10.73 7.19 -10.69
C MET A 1 -9.89 5.99 -11.21
N HIS A 2 -8.73 6.17 -11.88
CA HIS A 2 -7.98 5.04 -12.47
C HIS A 2 -6.70 4.60 -11.74
N LYS A 3 -6.23 5.34 -10.71
CA LYS A 3 -4.95 5.05 -10.04
C LYS A 3 -5.04 3.96 -8.97
N ILE A 4 -6.22 3.76 -8.37
CA ILE A 4 -6.45 2.78 -7.28
C ILE A 4 -6.22 1.36 -7.78
N TRP A 5 -6.78 1.00 -8.93
CA TRP A 5 -6.60 -0.31 -9.56
C TRP A 5 -5.13 -0.64 -9.88
N ILE A 6 -4.33 0.38 -10.22
CA ILE A 6 -2.90 0.19 -10.48
C ILE A 6 -2.17 -0.17 -9.18
N ILE A 7 -2.50 0.49 -8.07
CA ILE A 7 -1.90 0.24 -6.76
C ILE A 7 -2.35 -1.11 -6.21
N GLU A 8 -3.64 -1.44 -6.28
CA GLU A 8 -4.14 -2.76 -5.87
C GLU A 8 -3.46 -3.89 -6.64
N ARG A 9 -3.23 -3.74 -7.94
CA ARG A 9 -2.49 -4.76 -8.73
C ARG A 9 -0.99 -4.78 -8.42
N THR A 10 -0.36 -3.63 -8.26
CA THR A 10 1.09 -3.54 -7.98
C THR A 10 1.42 -4.10 -6.60
N PHE A 11 0.52 -3.94 -5.64
CA PHE A 11 0.64 -4.44 -4.28
C PHE A 11 -0.32 -5.61 -4.00
N ALA A 12 -0.79 -6.33 -5.03
CA ALA A 12 -1.70 -7.47 -4.85
C ALA A 12 -1.05 -8.61 -4.03
N TRP A 13 0.27 -8.77 -4.17
CA TRP A 13 1.08 -9.69 -3.36
C TRP A 13 1.14 -9.26 -1.88
N PHE A 14 0.77 -8.02 -1.58
CA PHE A 14 0.72 -7.46 -0.24
C PHE A 14 -0.64 -7.62 0.43
N ASP A 15 -1.53 -8.50 -0.07
CA ASP A 15 -2.93 -8.77 0.31
C ASP A 15 -3.26 -8.66 1.83
N ASN A 16 -2.29 -8.97 2.69
CA ASN A 16 -2.34 -8.73 4.14
C ASN A 16 -2.41 -7.24 4.59
N HIS A 17 -2.25 -6.27 3.68
CA HIS A 17 -2.16 -4.84 3.99
C HIS A 17 -3.25 -4.01 3.29
N ARG A 18 -4.43 -4.60 3.09
CA ARG A 18 -5.65 -3.93 2.61
C ARG A 18 -6.00 -2.62 3.34
N ARG A 19 -5.50 -2.45 4.57
CA ARG A 19 -5.65 -1.22 5.36
C ARG A 19 -4.79 -0.07 4.83
N LEU A 20 -3.60 -0.35 4.30
CA LEU A 20 -2.73 0.65 3.71
C LEU A 20 -3.37 1.24 2.44
N CYS A 21 -3.94 0.41 1.55
CA CYS A 21 -4.65 0.91 0.35
C CYS A 21 -5.76 1.93 0.69
N ARG A 22 -6.52 1.70 1.76
CA ARG A 22 -7.54 2.65 2.25
C ARG A 22 -6.96 3.95 2.81
N ILE A 23 -5.79 3.89 3.46
CA ILE A 23 -5.09 5.10 3.94
C ILE A 23 -4.60 5.93 2.75
N TYR A 24 -4.15 5.27 1.69
CA TYR A 24 -3.75 5.91 0.44
C TYR A 24 -4.90 6.58 -0.33
N GLU A 25 -6.08 5.97 -0.30
CA GLU A 25 -7.30 6.58 -0.85
C GLU A 25 -7.70 7.86 -0.11
N LEU A 26 -7.43 7.92 1.20
CA LEU A 26 -7.81 9.03 2.07
C LEU A 26 -6.79 10.18 2.03
N LEU A 27 -5.51 9.85 1.90
CA LEU A 27 -4.41 10.80 1.75
C LEU A 27 -3.44 10.26 0.69
N ILE A 28 -3.57 10.80 -0.53
CA ILE A 28 -2.65 10.50 -1.63
C ILE A 28 -1.20 10.82 -1.24
N GLU A 29 -0.98 11.81 -0.36
CA GLU A 29 0.33 12.24 0.16
C GLU A 29 1.04 11.20 1.05
N ASN A 30 0.34 10.12 1.44
CA ASN A 30 0.92 9.04 2.23
C ASN A 30 1.41 7.87 1.34
N GLU A 31 1.88 8.15 0.12
CA GLU A 31 2.48 7.11 -0.76
C GLU A 31 3.68 6.43 -0.15
N GLU A 32 4.42 7.15 0.68
CA GLU A 32 5.62 6.60 1.31
C GLU A 32 5.26 5.56 2.36
N GLU A 33 4.22 5.77 3.16
CA GLU A 33 3.82 4.81 4.19
C GLU A 33 3.35 3.48 3.59
N MET A 34 2.70 3.55 2.42
CA MET A 34 2.27 2.38 1.63
C MET A 34 3.42 1.44 1.26
N VAL A 35 4.66 1.94 1.21
CA VAL A 35 5.85 1.16 0.85
C VAL A 35 6.70 0.88 2.10
N LYS A 36 6.89 1.88 2.97
CA LYS A 36 7.75 1.80 4.16
C LYS A 36 7.27 0.75 5.17
N VAL A 37 6.00 0.78 5.56
CA VAL A 37 5.42 -0.18 6.52
C VAL A 37 5.58 -1.64 6.04
N PRO A 38 5.19 -1.97 4.80
CA PRO A 38 5.36 -3.31 4.27
C PRO A 38 6.84 -3.73 4.11
N ALA A 39 7.71 -2.81 3.69
CA ALA A 39 9.15 -3.07 3.57
C ALA A 39 9.78 -3.40 4.92
N ILE A 40 9.44 -2.66 5.99
CA ILE A 40 9.90 -2.93 7.35
C ILE A 40 9.42 -4.32 7.80
N LYS A 41 8.14 -4.64 7.60
CA LYS A 41 7.60 -5.96 7.95
C LYS A 41 8.29 -7.09 7.20
N ASN A 42 8.64 -6.89 5.94
CA ASN A 42 9.37 -7.87 5.14
C ASN A 42 10.84 -8.02 5.58
N LEU A 43 11.45 -6.96 6.13
CA LEU A 43 12.82 -6.97 6.64
C LEU A 43 12.94 -7.58 8.03
N LEU A 44 11.86 -7.52 8.82
CA LEU A 44 11.75 -8.09 10.17
C LEU A 44 11.23 -9.54 10.16
N ASN A 45 10.91 -10.09 9.00
CA ASN A 45 10.56 -11.49 8.77
C ASN A 45 11.82 -12.32 8.51
#